data_AF-A0A821JVS4-F1
#
_entry.id   AF-A0A821JVS4-F1
#
_cell.length_a   1.000
_cell.length_b   1.000
_cell.length_c   1.000
_cell.angle_alpha   90.00
_cell.angle_beta   90.00
_cell.angle_gamma   90.00
#
_symmetry.space_group_name_H-M   'P 1'
#
loop_
_entity.id
_entity.type
_entity.pdbx_description
1 polymer ?
#
loop_
_entity_poly.entity_id
_entity_poly.type
_entity_poly.pdbx_seq_one_letter_code
_entity_poly.pdbx_strand_id
1 'polypeptide(L)'
;QQDLEHIRNDIRTFKKNNNLDKVIVLWTANTERYVDVRQGLNQTSDEILQSIAANDDEISPSNIFACAAILEGCPYINGSPQNTLVPGIIELASKHNVFIGGDDFKSGQTKLKSVLADFLVSAGLKIESIVSYNHLGNNDGKNLSAPQQFRSKEISKSNVVDDMVGANHLLYNKKKNEHPDHVVVIKYVPFVKDSKRAMDEYISSIFMNGLNTIAIHNTCEDSLLASPLIIDLVILTELLTRITYKTNDSEQYQSFEPVLSILSYL
;
A
#
# COMPACT_ATOMS: atom_id res chain seq x y z
N GLN A 1 12.42 7.69 -20.97
CA GLN A 1 13.63 6.83 -21.17
C GLN A 1 14.89 7.31 -20.42
N GLN A 2 15.32 8.57 -20.55
CA GLN A 2 16.57 9.03 -19.94
C GLN A 2 16.56 8.89 -18.41
N ASP A 3 15.45 9.26 -17.77
CA ASP A 3 15.29 9.11 -16.32
C ASP A 3 15.37 7.65 -15.86
N LEU A 4 14.78 6.72 -16.62
CA LEU A 4 14.88 5.28 -16.33
C LEU A 4 16.35 4.83 -16.28
N GLU A 5 17.12 5.14 -17.32
CA GLU A 5 18.53 4.77 -17.37
C GLU A 5 19.38 5.49 -16.30
N HIS A 6 19.02 6.73 -15.96
CA HIS A 6 19.65 7.45 -14.86
C HIS A 6 19.46 6.72 -13.53
N ILE A 7 18.22 6.37 -13.17
CA ILE A 7 17.93 5.65 -11.91
C ILE A 7 18.59 4.26 -11.90
N ARG A 8 18.60 3.55 -13.03
CA ARG A 8 19.33 2.27 -13.13
C ARG A 8 20.83 2.45 -12.87
N ASN A 9 21.42 3.49 -13.44
CA ASN A 9 22.83 3.82 -13.19
C ASN A 9 23.09 4.18 -11.72
N ASP A 10 22.19 4.90 -11.07
CA ASP A 10 22.30 5.25 -9.66
C ASP A 10 22.26 4.01 -8.77
N ILE A 11 21.37 3.05 -9.05
CA ILE A 11 21.30 1.75 -8.34
C ILE A 11 22.63 0.99 -8.50
N ARG A 12 23.15 0.86 -9.72
CA ARG A 12 24.44 0.18 -9.98
C ARG A 12 25.60 0.88 -9.28
N THR A 13 25.65 2.20 -9.35
CA THR A 13 26.70 3.03 -8.76
C THR A 13 26.67 2.94 -7.24
N PHE A 14 25.48 3.03 -6.62
CA PHE A 14 25.31 2.85 -5.18
C PHE A 14 25.74 1.46 -4.72
N LYS A 15 25.31 0.41 -5.44
CA LYS A 15 25.71 -0.98 -5.16
C LYS A 15 27.23 -1.15 -5.20
N LYS A 16 27.88 -0.64 -6.25
CA LYS A 16 29.33 -0.74 -6.46
C LYS A 16 30.13 0.07 -5.42
N ASN A 17 29.76 1.33 -5.18
CA ASN A 17 30.51 2.23 -4.30
C ASN A 17 30.52 1.77 -2.84
N ASN A 18 29.50 1.01 -2.43
CA ASN A 18 29.36 0.49 -1.08
C ASN A 18 29.68 -1.01 -0.95
N ASN A 19 30.14 -1.66 -2.04
CA ASN A 19 30.43 -3.09 -2.08
C ASN A 19 29.26 -3.96 -1.56
N LEU A 20 28.05 -3.68 -2.06
CA LEU A 20 26.82 -4.34 -1.62
C LEU A 20 26.45 -5.50 -2.55
N ASP A 21 26.04 -6.63 -1.96
CA ASP A 21 25.51 -7.76 -2.72
C ASP A 21 24.02 -7.57 -3.08
N LYS A 22 23.27 -6.92 -2.18
CA LYS A 22 21.83 -6.71 -2.29
C LYS A 22 21.46 -5.25 -2.10
N VAL A 23 20.43 -4.82 -2.84
CA VAL A 23 19.82 -3.50 -2.75
C VAL A 23 18.32 -3.69 -2.80
N ILE A 24 17.60 -2.95 -1.96
CA ILE A 24 16.13 -2.88 -1.95
C ILE A 24 15.77 -1.42 -2.17
N VAL A 25 14.84 -1.15 -3.08
CA VAL A 25 14.32 0.18 -3.37
C VAL A 25 12.96 0.31 -2.70
N LEU A 26 12.75 1.38 -1.93
CA LEU A 26 11.49 1.63 -1.24
C LEU A 26 11.04 3.07 -1.49
N TRP A 27 9.80 3.21 -1.95
CA TRP A 27 9.17 4.50 -2.18
C TRP A 27 8.56 5.03 -0.89
N THR A 28 9.12 6.13 -0.38
CA THR A 28 8.58 6.89 0.77
C THR A 28 8.52 8.39 0.44
N ALA A 29 8.32 8.72 -0.84
CA ALA A 29 8.18 10.09 -1.31
C ALA A 29 6.72 10.57 -1.14
N ASN A 30 6.40 11.72 -1.74
CA ASN A 30 5.03 12.23 -1.72
C ASN A 30 4.05 11.26 -2.39
N THR A 31 2.80 11.25 -1.90
CA THR A 31 1.71 10.52 -2.54
C THR A 31 1.46 11.08 -3.94
N GLU A 32 1.45 10.19 -4.93
CA GLU A 32 1.08 10.54 -6.30
C GLU A 32 -0.43 10.35 -6.52
N ARG A 33 -0.95 10.94 -7.60
CA ARG A 33 -2.29 10.56 -8.09
C ARG A 33 -2.23 9.15 -8.68
N TYR A 34 -3.40 8.51 -8.83
CA TYR A 34 -3.47 7.30 -9.64
C TYR A 34 -3.16 7.61 -11.10
N VAL A 35 -2.50 6.66 -11.76
CA VAL A 35 -2.36 6.61 -13.21
C VAL A 35 -3.48 5.78 -13.82
N ASP A 36 -3.83 6.08 -15.07
CA ASP A 36 -4.80 5.29 -15.83
C ASP A 36 -4.25 3.89 -16.13
N VAL A 37 -5.11 2.87 -16.10
CA VAL A 37 -4.75 1.50 -16.46
C VAL A 37 -5.55 1.07 -17.68
N ARG A 38 -4.89 0.90 -18.82
CA ARG A 38 -5.52 0.55 -20.10
C ARG A 38 -4.57 -0.15 -21.06
N GLN A 39 -5.14 -0.92 -21.98
CA GLN A 39 -4.40 -1.60 -23.04
C GLN A 39 -3.64 -0.58 -23.91
N GLY A 40 -2.43 -0.94 -24.35
CA GLY A 40 -1.54 -0.08 -25.11
C GLY A 40 -0.82 0.99 -24.28
N LEU A 41 -0.92 0.94 -22.95
CA LEU A 41 -0.25 1.86 -22.03
C LEU A 41 0.59 1.11 -20.99
N ASN A 42 -0.04 0.27 -20.17
CA ASN A 42 0.63 -0.33 -19.01
C ASN A 42 0.01 -1.66 -18.53
N GLN A 43 -0.70 -2.37 -19.40
CA GLN A 43 -1.27 -3.68 -19.06
C GLN A 43 -0.26 -4.82 -19.21
N THR A 44 0.76 -4.66 -20.04
CA THR A 44 1.84 -5.65 -20.21
C THR A 44 3.22 -5.06 -19.96
N SER A 45 4.21 -5.91 -19.71
CA SER A 45 5.60 -5.47 -19.49
C SER A 45 6.17 -4.73 -20.70
N ASP A 46 5.77 -5.13 -21.91
CA ASP A 46 6.25 -4.51 -23.15
C ASP A 46 5.59 -3.15 -23.35
N GLU A 47 4.29 -3.05 -23.06
CA GLU A 47 3.55 -1.78 -23.10
C GLU A 47 4.16 -0.74 -22.15
N ILE A 48 4.39 -1.08 -20.87
CA ILE A 48 4.91 -0.11 -19.90
C ILE A 48 6.30 0.40 -20.31
N LEU A 49 7.18 -0.46 -20.81
CA LEU A 49 8.51 -0.07 -21.27
C LEU A 49 8.44 0.79 -22.54
N GLN A 50 7.52 0.48 -23.46
CA GLN A 50 7.28 1.30 -24.65
C GLN A 50 6.71 2.67 -24.30
N SER A 51 5.78 2.76 -23.35
CA SER A 51 5.22 4.03 -22.88
C SER A 51 6.26 4.90 -22.16
N ILE A 52 7.19 4.30 -21.40
CA ILE A 52 8.36 5.01 -20.85
C ILE A 52 9.28 5.53 -21.97
N ALA A 53 9.46 4.77 -23.04
CA ALA A 53 10.28 5.18 -24.18
C ALA A 53 9.61 6.29 -25.01
N ALA A 54 8.28 6.22 -25.14
CA ALA A 54 7.45 7.20 -25.84
C ALA A 54 7.17 8.48 -25.04
N ASN A 55 7.57 8.52 -23.75
CA ASN A 55 7.32 9.64 -22.84
C ASN A 55 5.81 9.93 -22.69
N ASP A 56 5.03 8.88 -22.44
CA ASP A 56 3.59 8.99 -22.20
C ASP A 56 3.30 9.68 -20.85
N ASP A 57 2.31 10.58 -20.82
CA ASP A 57 1.98 11.43 -19.67
C ASP A 57 1.39 10.64 -18.48
N GLU A 58 0.89 9.43 -18.70
CA GLU A 58 0.39 8.53 -17.65
C GLU A 58 1.47 7.62 -17.05
N ILE A 59 2.75 7.87 -17.37
CA ILE A 59 3.88 7.24 -16.68
C ILE A 59 4.29 8.11 -15.50
N SER A 60 4.04 7.62 -14.28
CA SER A 60 4.45 8.33 -13.08
C SER A 60 5.96 8.16 -12.79
N PRO A 61 6.56 9.08 -12.01
CA PRO A 61 7.88 8.86 -11.44
C PRO A 61 7.99 7.52 -10.69
N SER A 62 7.00 7.13 -9.88
CA SER A 62 7.03 5.84 -9.20
C SER A 62 7.05 4.64 -10.16
N ASN A 63 6.38 4.71 -11.32
CA ASN A 63 6.50 3.66 -12.35
C ASN A 63 7.94 3.55 -12.88
N ILE A 64 8.64 4.68 -13.08
CA ILE A 64 10.03 4.70 -13.54
C ILE A 64 10.95 4.05 -12.49
N PHE A 65 10.79 4.39 -11.20
CA PHE A 65 11.57 3.78 -10.12
C PHE A 65 11.31 2.28 -9.98
N ALA A 66 10.05 1.84 -10.07
CA ALA A 66 9.70 0.42 -10.03
C ALA A 66 10.32 -0.36 -11.18
N CYS A 67 10.20 0.14 -12.42
CA CYS A 67 10.82 -0.47 -13.59
C CYS A 67 12.35 -0.49 -13.48
N ALA A 68 12.97 0.60 -13.01
CA ALA A 68 14.42 0.66 -12.81
C ALA A 68 14.90 -0.40 -11.81
N ALA A 69 14.23 -0.53 -10.67
CA ALA A 69 14.56 -1.50 -9.64
C ALA A 69 14.46 -2.94 -10.16
N ILE A 70 13.35 -3.27 -10.85
CA ILE A 70 13.13 -4.60 -11.44
C ILE A 70 14.19 -4.93 -12.48
N LEU A 71 14.50 -3.99 -13.39
CA LEU A 71 15.52 -4.18 -14.42
C LEU A 71 16.95 -4.31 -13.86
N GLU A 72 17.19 -3.87 -12.63
CA GLU A 72 18.45 -4.05 -11.90
C GLU A 72 18.42 -5.22 -10.90
N GLY A 73 17.37 -6.06 -10.92
CA GLY A 73 17.27 -7.21 -10.03
C GLY A 73 17.06 -6.86 -8.56
N CYS A 74 16.60 -5.64 -8.26
CA CYS A 74 16.44 -5.11 -6.91
C CYS A 74 14.96 -5.12 -6.51
N PRO A 75 14.58 -5.71 -5.36
CA PRO A 75 13.21 -5.63 -4.88
C PRO A 75 12.71 -4.19 -4.76
N TYR A 76 11.43 -3.98 -5.07
CA TYR A 76 10.78 -2.67 -5.00
C TYR A 76 9.58 -2.68 -4.05
N ILE A 77 9.52 -1.72 -3.13
CA ILE A 77 8.43 -1.60 -2.15
C ILE A 77 7.75 -0.24 -2.31
N ASN A 78 6.44 -0.24 -2.54
CA ASN A 78 5.65 0.98 -2.59
C ASN A 78 5.05 1.31 -1.22
N GLY A 79 5.61 2.30 -0.54
CA GLY A 79 5.14 2.77 0.77
C GLY A 79 4.04 3.83 0.71
N SER A 80 3.53 4.16 -0.49
CA SER A 80 2.51 5.19 -0.70
C SER A 80 1.29 4.61 -1.43
N PRO A 81 0.13 5.28 -1.42
CA PRO A 81 -1.13 4.67 -1.84
C PRO A 81 -1.41 4.72 -3.34
N GLN A 82 -0.56 5.36 -4.17
CA GLN A 82 -0.78 5.37 -5.62
C GLN A 82 -0.62 3.97 -6.21
N ASN A 83 -1.29 3.70 -7.34
CA ASN A 83 -1.27 2.44 -8.06
C ASN A 83 0.01 2.22 -8.89
N THR A 84 1.19 2.35 -8.29
CA THR A 84 2.47 2.15 -8.98
C THR A 84 2.57 0.75 -9.61
N LEU A 85 2.08 -0.28 -8.92
CA LEU A 85 2.19 -1.68 -9.33
C LEU A 85 1.08 -2.08 -10.34
N VAL A 86 1.03 -1.37 -11.47
CA VAL A 86 0.13 -1.69 -12.60
C VAL A 86 0.43 -3.07 -13.19
N PRO A 87 -0.51 -3.69 -13.94
CA PRO A 87 -0.35 -5.07 -14.43
C PRO A 87 0.94 -5.31 -15.22
N GLY A 88 1.37 -4.35 -16.05
CA GLY A 88 2.61 -4.46 -16.80
C GLY A 88 3.87 -4.47 -15.93
N ILE A 89 3.86 -3.78 -14.78
CA ILE A 89 4.97 -3.80 -13.82
C ILE A 89 4.98 -5.11 -13.03
N ILE A 90 3.81 -5.65 -12.68
CA ILE A 90 3.70 -6.98 -12.07
C ILE A 90 4.25 -8.04 -13.03
N GLU A 91 3.87 -7.99 -14.31
CA GLU A 91 4.38 -8.91 -15.33
C GLU A 91 5.91 -8.75 -15.51
N LEU A 92 6.42 -7.52 -15.52
CA LEU A 92 7.85 -7.26 -15.60
C LEU A 92 8.60 -7.86 -14.40
N ALA A 93 8.07 -7.70 -13.19
CA ALA A 93 8.63 -8.31 -11.98
C ALA A 93 8.67 -9.85 -12.09
N SER A 94 7.61 -10.47 -12.62
CA SER A 94 7.57 -11.91 -12.90
C SER A 94 8.62 -12.36 -13.92
N LYS A 95 8.78 -11.63 -15.03
CA LYS A 95 9.78 -11.96 -16.07
C LYS A 95 11.22 -11.89 -15.53
N HIS A 96 11.48 -10.97 -14.60
CA HIS A 96 12.80 -10.77 -14.00
C HIS A 96 13.01 -11.54 -12.69
N ASN A 97 11.97 -12.22 -12.18
CA ASN A 97 11.97 -12.89 -10.88
C ASN A 97 12.43 -11.97 -9.74
N VAL A 98 11.87 -10.75 -9.70
CA VAL A 98 12.17 -9.72 -8.70
C VAL A 98 10.96 -9.47 -7.84
N PHE A 99 11.17 -9.30 -6.54
CA PHE A 99 10.09 -9.05 -5.61
C PHE A 99 9.57 -7.61 -5.67
N ILE A 100 8.24 -7.50 -5.59
CA ILE A 100 7.52 -6.26 -5.41
C ILE A 100 6.57 -6.37 -4.21
N GLY A 101 6.35 -5.27 -3.51
CA GLY A 101 5.44 -5.20 -2.36
C GLY A 101 4.83 -3.81 -2.18
N GLY A 102 3.69 -3.73 -1.50
CA GLY A 102 2.87 -2.53 -1.39
C GLY A 102 1.39 -2.88 -1.21
N ASP A 103 0.47 -1.91 -1.13
CA ASP A 103 0.67 -0.45 -1.24
C ASP A 103 0.25 0.25 0.06
N ASP A 104 0.92 1.37 0.38
CA ASP A 104 0.70 2.25 1.55
C ASP A 104 1.06 1.66 2.94
N PHE A 105 1.78 2.42 3.77
CA PHE A 105 2.11 1.97 5.12
C PHE A 105 0.87 1.91 6.03
N LYS A 106 0.67 0.76 6.68
CA LYS A 106 -0.35 0.56 7.71
C LYS A 106 0.18 0.92 9.09
N SER A 107 0.27 2.22 9.36
CA SER A 107 0.82 2.78 10.61
C SER A 107 -0.14 2.80 11.81
N GLY A 108 -0.75 3.95 12.12
CA GLY A 108 -1.52 4.17 13.34
C GLY A 108 -3.00 3.84 13.21
N GLN A 109 -3.75 4.71 12.51
CA GLN A 109 -5.22 4.61 12.45
C GLN A 109 -5.70 3.35 11.71
N THR A 110 -5.20 3.11 10.49
CA THR A 110 -5.63 1.98 9.66
C THR A 110 -5.28 0.64 10.31
N LYS A 111 -4.15 0.55 11.01
CA LYS A 111 -3.74 -0.66 11.75
C LYS A 111 -4.68 -0.96 12.93
N LEU A 112 -5.06 0.07 13.69
CA LEU A 112 -6.04 -0.10 14.76
C LEU A 112 -7.42 -0.47 14.20
N LYS A 113 -7.84 0.17 13.09
CA LYS A 113 -9.09 -0.12 12.41
C LYS A 113 -9.19 -1.58 11.98
N SER A 114 -8.15 -2.14 11.35
CA SER A 114 -8.18 -3.54 10.91
C SER A 114 -8.34 -4.51 12.08
N VAL A 115 -7.70 -4.24 13.22
CA VAL A 115 -7.84 -5.06 14.44
C VAL A 115 -9.24 -4.92 15.04
N LEU A 116 -9.76 -3.69 15.14
CA LEU A 116 -11.05 -3.44 15.76
C LEU A 116 -12.21 -3.96 14.92
N ALA A 117 -12.16 -3.76 13.59
CA ALA A 117 -13.19 -4.25 12.69
C ALA A 117 -13.29 -5.78 12.72
N ASP A 118 -12.14 -6.47 12.64
CA ASP A 118 -12.07 -7.92 12.79
C ASP A 118 -12.63 -8.38 14.14
N PHE A 119 -12.21 -7.76 15.24
CA PHE A 119 -12.72 -8.08 16.58
C PHE A 119 -14.25 -7.93 16.69
N LEU A 120 -14.81 -6.80 16.23
CA LEU A 120 -16.25 -6.53 16.34
C LEU A 120 -17.07 -7.52 15.52
N VAL A 121 -16.70 -7.76 14.27
CA VAL A 121 -17.39 -8.71 13.38
C VAL A 121 -17.26 -10.14 13.89
N SER A 122 -16.08 -10.53 14.38
CA SER A 122 -15.84 -11.84 14.99
C SER A 122 -16.64 -12.05 16.27
N ALA A 123 -16.89 -10.99 17.04
CA ALA A 123 -17.76 -11.02 18.22
C ALA A 123 -19.26 -11.04 17.89
N GLY A 124 -19.63 -11.03 16.60
CA GLY A 124 -21.03 -11.02 16.16
C GLY A 124 -21.70 -9.64 16.22
N LEU A 125 -20.90 -8.56 16.31
CA LEU A 125 -21.40 -7.19 16.27
C LEU A 125 -21.35 -6.69 14.83
N LYS A 126 -22.48 -6.24 14.31
CA LYS A 126 -22.55 -5.71 12.94
C LYS A 126 -22.19 -4.24 12.97
N ILE A 127 -21.05 -3.90 12.38
CA ILE A 127 -20.68 -2.50 12.18
C ILE A 127 -21.61 -1.90 11.13
N GLU A 128 -22.30 -0.84 11.48
CA GLU A 128 -23.24 -0.10 10.62
C GLU A 128 -22.57 1.18 10.07
N SER A 129 -21.69 1.82 10.83
CA SER A 129 -21.00 3.04 10.41
C SER A 129 -19.58 3.13 10.97
N ILE A 130 -18.65 3.61 10.14
CA ILE A 130 -17.27 3.92 10.46
C ILE A 130 -16.96 5.32 9.92
N VAL A 131 -16.67 6.26 10.81
CA VAL A 131 -16.24 7.62 10.43
C VAL A 131 -14.83 7.86 10.92
N SER A 132 -13.88 8.00 9.99
CA SER A 132 -12.45 8.16 10.28
C SER A 132 -11.94 9.54 9.88
N TYR A 133 -11.85 10.45 10.85
CA TYR A 133 -11.27 11.78 10.68
C TYR A 133 -9.79 11.80 11.02
N ASN A 134 -9.01 12.60 10.29
CA ASN A 134 -7.60 12.82 10.56
C ASN A 134 -7.20 14.26 10.27
N HIS A 135 -6.25 14.79 11.04
CA HIS A 135 -5.51 15.98 10.64
C HIS A 135 -4.03 15.89 11.02
N LEU A 136 -3.19 16.47 10.17
CA LEU A 136 -1.73 16.54 10.31
C LEU A 136 -1.19 17.79 9.62
N GLY A 137 -0.01 18.25 10.02
CA GLY A 137 0.59 19.53 9.61
C GLY A 137 1.97 19.40 8.95
N ASN A 138 2.44 18.18 8.70
CA ASN A 138 3.68 17.92 7.98
C ASN A 138 3.48 18.00 6.45
N ASN A 139 4.53 17.72 5.67
CA ASN A 139 4.48 17.81 4.21
C ASN A 139 3.53 16.76 3.59
N ASP A 140 3.36 15.60 4.23
CA ASP A 140 2.37 14.60 3.80
C ASP A 140 0.95 15.18 3.85
N GLY A 141 0.55 15.74 5.00
CA GLY A 141 -0.75 16.42 5.11
C GLY A 141 -0.93 17.56 4.12
N LYS A 142 0.14 18.31 3.83
CA LYS A 142 0.12 19.39 2.84
C LYS A 142 -0.11 18.85 1.43
N ASN A 143 0.60 17.79 1.03
CA ASN A 143 0.42 17.13 -0.26
C ASN A 143 -0.98 16.54 -0.42
N LEU A 144 -1.48 15.86 0.61
CA LEU A 144 -2.82 15.25 0.67
C LEU A 144 -3.96 16.27 0.77
N SER A 145 -3.67 17.57 0.86
CA SER A 145 -4.70 18.60 0.77
C SER A 145 -5.27 18.75 -0.64
N ALA A 146 -4.53 18.28 -1.65
CA ALA A 146 -4.98 18.26 -3.04
C ALA A 146 -5.89 17.06 -3.32
N PRO A 147 -7.04 17.23 -3.99
CA PRO A 147 -8.04 16.16 -4.15
C PRO A 147 -7.54 14.89 -4.83
N GLN A 148 -6.67 15.01 -5.84
CA GLN A 148 -6.18 13.85 -6.60
C GLN A 148 -5.26 12.96 -5.75
N GLN A 149 -4.41 13.56 -4.91
CA GLN A 149 -3.53 12.86 -3.98
C GLN A 149 -4.34 12.29 -2.81
N PHE A 150 -5.34 13.03 -2.31
CA PHE A 150 -6.26 12.53 -1.29
C PHE A 150 -7.01 11.28 -1.77
N ARG A 151 -7.47 11.26 -3.03
CA ARG A 151 -8.21 10.12 -3.58
C ARG A 151 -7.42 8.81 -3.49
N SER A 152 -6.12 8.84 -3.73
CA SER A 152 -5.24 7.67 -3.56
C SER A 152 -5.30 7.13 -2.12
N LYS A 153 -5.18 8.03 -1.14
CA LYS A 153 -5.21 7.70 0.29
C LYS A 153 -6.59 7.30 0.79
N GLU A 154 -7.65 7.84 0.18
CA GLU A 154 -9.03 7.50 0.50
C GLU A 154 -9.33 6.04 0.12
N ILE A 155 -8.95 5.60 -1.08
CA ILE A 155 -9.19 4.23 -1.56
C ILE A 155 -8.52 3.20 -0.65
N SER A 156 -7.22 3.36 -0.36
CA SER A 156 -6.46 2.43 0.50
C SER A 156 -7.00 2.34 1.94
N LYS A 157 -7.50 3.45 2.50
CA LYS A 157 -8.05 3.48 3.87
C LYS A 157 -9.48 2.98 3.99
N SER A 158 -10.24 2.98 2.90
CA SER A 158 -11.63 2.52 2.88
C SER A 158 -11.71 1.00 2.69
N ASN A 159 -10.88 0.42 1.82
CA ASN A 159 -10.98 -1.00 1.46
C ASN A 159 -10.61 -2.00 2.59
N VAL A 160 -10.07 -1.52 3.72
CA VAL A 160 -9.55 -2.36 4.82
C VAL A 160 -10.62 -3.13 5.59
N VAL A 161 -11.91 -2.87 5.35
CA VAL A 161 -13.03 -3.54 6.03
C VAL A 161 -13.83 -4.48 5.09
N ASP A 162 -13.53 -4.45 3.79
CA ASP A 162 -14.33 -5.13 2.77
C ASP A 162 -14.30 -6.66 2.91
N ASP A 163 -13.14 -7.20 3.29
CA ASP A 163 -12.93 -8.63 3.50
C ASP A 163 -13.67 -9.13 4.75
N MET A 164 -13.65 -8.36 5.84
CA MET A 164 -14.36 -8.67 7.08
C MET A 164 -15.87 -8.66 6.89
N VAL A 165 -16.40 -7.67 6.17
CA VAL A 165 -17.80 -7.62 5.75
C VAL A 165 -18.13 -8.82 4.86
N GLY A 166 -17.24 -9.12 3.90
CA GLY A 166 -17.36 -10.25 3.00
C GLY A 166 -17.32 -11.62 3.69
N ALA A 167 -16.67 -11.74 4.85
CA ALA A 167 -16.51 -13.00 5.57
C ALA A 167 -17.76 -13.40 6.38
N ASN A 168 -18.59 -12.44 6.83
CA ASN A 168 -19.71 -12.71 7.73
C ASN A 168 -21.09 -12.47 7.08
N HIS A 169 -21.58 -13.49 6.37
CA HIS A 169 -22.87 -13.46 5.67
C HIS A 169 -24.10 -13.49 6.59
N LEU A 170 -23.93 -13.71 7.89
CA LEU A 170 -25.03 -13.62 8.86
C LEU A 170 -25.31 -12.17 9.26
N LEU A 171 -24.26 -11.35 9.37
CA LEU A 171 -24.37 -9.92 9.67
C LEU A 171 -24.63 -9.09 8.41
N TYR A 172 -23.98 -9.44 7.30
CA TYR A 172 -24.02 -8.68 6.05
C TYR A 172 -24.63 -9.48 4.91
N ASN A 173 -25.69 -8.94 4.30
CA ASN A 173 -26.35 -9.59 3.19
C ASN A 173 -25.55 -9.44 1.87
N LYS A 174 -24.82 -10.50 1.50
CA LYS A 174 -24.05 -10.57 0.26
C LYS A 174 -24.87 -10.25 -1.00
N LYS A 175 -26.15 -10.67 -1.07
CA LYS A 175 -27.00 -10.44 -2.26
C LYS A 175 -27.36 -8.97 -2.44
N LYS A 176 -27.35 -8.21 -1.36
CA LYS A 176 -27.60 -6.76 -1.38
C LYS A 176 -26.33 -5.94 -1.46
N ASN A 177 -25.16 -6.59 -1.49
CA ASN A 177 -23.85 -5.95 -1.33
C ASN A 177 -23.87 -4.97 -0.14
N GLU A 178 -24.32 -5.48 1.00
CA GLU A 178 -24.46 -4.67 2.21
C GLU A 178 -23.09 -4.37 2.81
N HIS A 179 -22.83 -3.09 3.08
CA HIS A 179 -21.60 -2.56 3.66
C HIS A 179 -21.95 -1.47 4.68
N PRO A 180 -21.12 -1.27 5.72
CA PRO A 180 -21.29 -0.12 6.61
C PRO A 180 -21.10 1.19 5.85
N ASP A 181 -21.72 2.26 6.33
CA ASP A 181 -21.34 3.60 5.92
C ASP A 181 -19.88 3.84 6.32
N HIS A 182 -19.00 4.17 5.35
CA HIS A 182 -17.59 4.38 5.62
C HIS A 182 -17.10 5.71 5.06
N VAL A 183 -16.68 6.61 5.94
CA VAL A 183 -16.19 7.94 5.57
C VAL A 183 -14.77 8.14 6.08
N VAL A 184 -13.86 8.55 5.19
CA VAL A 184 -12.47 8.89 5.52
C VAL A 184 -12.26 10.39 5.24
N VAL A 185 -11.70 11.11 6.22
CA VAL A 185 -11.39 12.54 6.08
C VAL A 185 -9.93 12.78 6.50
N ILE A 186 -9.21 13.56 5.69
CA ILE A 186 -7.88 14.06 6.01
C ILE A 186 -7.88 15.58 5.84
N LYS A 187 -7.37 16.32 6.82
CA LYS A 187 -7.23 17.77 6.78
C LYS A 187 -5.81 18.20 7.10
N TYR A 188 -5.33 19.20 6.38
CA TYR A 188 -4.06 19.84 6.67
C TYR A 188 -4.23 20.89 7.76
N VAL A 189 -3.56 20.70 8.90
CA VAL A 189 -3.57 21.61 10.05
C VAL A 189 -2.12 21.87 10.46
N PRO A 190 -1.50 22.97 9.99
CA PRO A 190 -0.06 23.21 10.16
C PRO A 190 0.46 23.12 11.60
N PHE A 191 -0.37 23.49 12.58
CA PHE A 191 0.02 23.57 13.98
C PHE A 191 0.51 22.23 14.55
N VAL A 192 -0.13 21.11 14.18
CA VAL A 192 0.17 19.80 14.76
C VAL A 192 1.41 19.13 14.15
N LYS A 193 1.94 19.67 13.04
CA LYS A 193 3.13 19.16 12.35
C LYS A 193 3.03 17.64 12.12
N ASP A 194 4.00 16.86 12.57
CA ASP A 194 4.04 15.39 12.41
C ASP A 194 3.13 14.62 13.39
N SER A 195 2.64 15.29 14.44
CA SER A 195 1.75 14.71 15.45
C SER A 195 0.31 14.65 14.92
N LYS A 196 0.08 13.72 14.00
CA LYS A 196 -1.21 13.41 13.40
C LYS A 196 -2.22 13.06 14.49
N ARG A 197 -3.43 13.59 14.36
CA ARG A 197 -4.58 13.23 15.20
C ARG A 197 -5.55 12.41 14.36
N ALA A 198 -5.88 11.23 14.85
CA ALA A 198 -6.89 10.35 14.28
C ALA A 198 -8.08 10.27 15.24
N MET A 199 -9.28 10.46 14.71
CA MET A 199 -10.52 10.38 15.45
C MET A 199 -11.45 9.45 14.69
N ASP A 200 -11.87 8.37 15.32
CA ASP A 200 -12.71 7.36 14.69
C ASP A 200 -13.96 7.13 15.52
N GLU A 201 -15.10 7.02 14.86
CA GLU A 201 -16.35 6.58 15.46
C GLU A 201 -16.82 5.30 14.77
N TYR A 202 -17.08 4.26 15.57
CA TYR A 202 -17.66 2.99 15.14
C TYR A 202 -19.02 2.84 15.77
N ILE A 203 -20.06 2.68 14.96
CA ILE A 203 -21.42 2.40 15.41
C ILE A 203 -21.78 1.01 14.93
N SER A 204 -22.13 0.13 15.87
CA SER A 204 -22.53 -1.25 15.59
C SER A 204 -23.93 -1.54 16.10
N SER A 205 -24.72 -2.28 15.32
CA SER A 205 -25.97 -2.87 15.80
C SER A 205 -25.68 -4.13 16.60
N ILE A 206 -26.40 -4.27 17.72
CA ILE A 206 -26.25 -5.36 18.67
C ILE A 206 -27.61 -6.01 18.97
N PHE A 207 -27.62 -7.01 19.86
CA PHE A 207 -28.83 -7.77 20.20
C PHE A 207 -30.02 -6.86 20.55
N MET A 208 -31.22 -7.26 20.12
CA MET A 208 -32.49 -6.55 20.37
C MET A 208 -32.50 -5.09 19.86
N ASN A 209 -31.91 -4.84 18.68
CA ASN A 209 -31.82 -3.52 18.05
C ASN A 209 -31.09 -2.45 18.91
N GLY A 210 -30.26 -2.90 19.86
CA GLY A 210 -29.38 -1.99 20.58
C GLY A 210 -28.29 -1.43 19.65
N LEU A 211 -27.63 -0.37 20.10
CA LEU A 211 -26.46 0.19 19.45
C LEU A 211 -25.27 0.16 20.40
N ASN A 212 -24.09 -0.15 19.85
CA ASN A 212 -22.80 0.05 20.49
C ASN A 212 -22.05 1.16 19.73
N THR A 213 -21.53 2.14 20.46
CA THR A 213 -20.75 3.23 19.89
C THR A 213 -19.37 3.27 20.54
N ILE A 214 -18.33 3.23 19.72
CA ILE A 214 -16.93 3.36 20.15
C ILE A 214 -16.36 4.61 19.51
N ALA A 215 -15.97 5.57 20.33
CA ALA A 215 -15.25 6.77 19.91
C ALA A 215 -13.78 6.65 20.32
N ILE A 216 -12.88 6.84 19.36
CA ILE A 216 -11.44 6.69 19.52
C ILE A 216 -10.77 8.02 19.19
N HIS A 217 -9.86 8.45 20.05
CA HIS A 217 -8.92 9.52 19.74
C HIS A 217 -7.50 8.97 19.88
N ASN A 218 -6.75 9.02 18.78
CA ASN A 218 -5.38 8.53 18.71
C ASN A 218 -4.43 9.66 18.30
N THR A 219 -3.38 9.86 19.08
CA THR A 219 -2.28 10.79 18.76
C THR A 219 -1.13 9.98 18.20
N CYS A 220 -0.84 10.20 16.93
CA CYS A 220 0.16 9.47 16.16
C CYS A 220 1.31 10.41 15.81
N GLU A 221 2.49 10.19 16.37
CA GLU A 221 3.71 10.75 15.80
C GLU A 221 4.01 9.96 14.52
N ASP A 222 3.53 10.46 13.38
CA ASP A 222 3.31 9.63 12.19
C ASP A 222 4.62 9.06 11.63
N SER A 223 5.68 9.88 11.63
CA SER A 223 7.02 9.44 11.21
C SER A 223 7.61 8.40 12.17
N LEU A 224 7.35 8.50 13.48
CA LEU A 224 7.83 7.53 14.47
C LEU A 224 7.09 6.19 14.39
N LEU A 225 5.85 6.19 13.90
CA LEU A 225 5.12 4.96 13.60
C LEU A 225 5.52 4.36 12.24
N ALA A 226 5.79 5.19 11.22
CA ALA A 226 6.12 4.72 9.88
C ALA A 226 7.57 4.20 9.76
N SER A 227 8.54 4.87 10.40
CA SER A 227 9.96 4.48 10.32
C SER A 227 10.24 3.02 10.69
N PRO A 228 9.71 2.46 11.80
CA PRO A 228 9.92 1.04 12.11
C PRO A 228 9.26 0.10 11.08
N LEU A 229 8.15 0.49 10.46
CA LEU A 229 7.54 -0.31 9.39
C LEU A 229 8.42 -0.37 8.13
N ILE A 230 9.08 0.74 7.79
CA ILE A 230 10.08 0.77 6.70
C ILE A 230 11.21 -0.22 7.01
N ILE A 231 11.69 -0.25 8.25
CA ILE A 231 12.73 -1.18 8.69
C ILE A 231 12.24 -2.63 8.55
N ASP A 232 11.03 -2.94 9.05
CA ASP A 232 10.44 -4.28 8.96
C ASP A 232 10.27 -4.73 7.50
N LEU A 233 9.76 -3.85 6.63
CA LEU A 233 9.57 -4.12 5.20
C LEU A 233 10.89 -4.48 4.53
N VAL A 234 11.96 -3.72 4.78
CA VAL A 234 13.28 -3.97 4.21
C VAL A 234 13.88 -5.28 4.75
N ILE A 235 13.79 -5.52 6.05
CA ILE A 235 14.32 -6.74 6.68
C ILE A 235 13.60 -7.99 6.17
N LEU A 236 12.26 -7.98 6.15
CA LEU A 236 11.46 -9.11 5.69
C LEU A 236 11.67 -9.35 4.19
N THR A 237 11.73 -8.30 3.38
CA THR A 237 12.01 -8.44 1.94
C THR A 237 13.38 -9.07 1.72
N GLU A 238 14.43 -8.63 2.41
CA GLU A 238 15.74 -9.25 2.32
C GLU A 238 15.68 -10.74 2.73
N LEU A 239 15.03 -11.06 3.84
CA LEU A 239 14.87 -12.44 4.29
C LEU A 239 14.20 -13.31 3.23
N LEU A 240 13.11 -12.82 2.63
CA LEU A 240 12.36 -13.53 1.61
C LEU A 240 13.21 -13.80 0.35
N THR A 241 14.16 -12.93 0.00
CA THR A 241 15.11 -13.19 -1.11
C THR A 241 16.08 -14.34 -0.87
N ARG A 242 16.19 -14.83 0.37
CA ARG A 242 17.03 -15.99 0.73
C ARG A 242 16.22 -17.27 0.85
N ILE A 243 14.90 -17.18 0.88
CA ILE A 243 14.03 -18.33 1.05
C ILE A 243 13.71 -18.92 -0.31
N THR A 244 13.89 -20.23 -0.41
CA THR A 244 13.42 -21.02 -1.54
C THR A 244 12.71 -22.25 -1.00
N TYR A 245 11.79 -22.79 -1.79
CA TYR A 245 11.03 -23.98 -1.42
C TYR A 245 10.91 -24.94 -2.60
N LYS A 246 10.57 -26.19 -2.31
CA LYS A 246 10.34 -27.22 -3.32
C LYS A 246 9.03 -27.93 -2.98
N THR A 247 8.15 -28.07 -3.96
CA THR A 247 6.92 -28.86 -3.86
C THR A 247 7.16 -30.27 -4.39
N ASN A 248 6.24 -31.19 -4.16
CA ASN A 248 6.33 -32.54 -4.74
C ASN A 248 6.26 -32.53 -6.27
N ASP A 249 5.72 -31.46 -6.86
CA ASP A 249 5.52 -31.30 -8.30
C ASP A 249 6.68 -30.58 -9.01
N SER A 250 7.67 -30.06 -8.26
CA SER A 250 8.85 -29.38 -8.81
C SER A 250 10.12 -30.16 -8.48
N GLU A 251 10.99 -30.38 -9.46
CA GLU A 251 12.31 -30.99 -9.21
C GLU A 251 13.33 -30.00 -8.62
N GLN A 252 13.15 -28.70 -8.89
CA GLN A 252 14.06 -27.64 -8.46
C GLN A 252 13.45 -26.78 -7.35
N TYR A 253 14.32 -26.17 -6.54
CA TYR A 253 13.90 -25.14 -5.59
C TYR A 253 13.45 -23.89 -6.35
N GLN A 254 12.36 -23.29 -5.89
CA GLN A 254 11.73 -22.11 -6.45
C GLN A 254 11.71 -20.98 -5.44
N SER A 255 11.71 -19.75 -5.95
CA SER A 255 11.46 -18.55 -5.15
C SER A 255 9.97 -18.40 -4.87
N PHE A 256 9.61 -17.48 -3.98
CA PHE A 256 8.22 -17.01 -3.88
C PHE A 256 7.75 -16.36 -5.18
N GLU A 257 6.42 -16.24 -5.32
CA GLU A 257 5.83 -15.38 -6.32
C GLU A 257 6.36 -13.93 -6.16
N PRO A 258 6.52 -13.17 -7.27
CA PRO A 258 7.05 -11.81 -7.25
C PRO A 258 6.32 -10.86 -6.31
N VAL A 259 4.99 -10.99 -6.16
CA VAL A 259 4.19 -10.15 -5.27
C VAL A 259 4.24 -10.71 -3.85
N LEU A 260 4.98 -10.03 -2.96
CA LEU A 260 5.19 -10.46 -1.58
C LEU A 260 4.00 -10.09 -0.67
N SER A 261 2.87 -10.78 -0.83
CA SER A 261 1.67 -10.60 0.01
C SER A 261 1.88 -10.87 1.50
N ILE A 262 2.97 -11.56 1.88
CA ILE A 262 3.39 -11.72 3.28
C ILE A 262 3.63 -10.36 3.96
N LEU A 263 3.98 -9.33 3.20
CA LEU A 263 4.22 -7.98 3.72
C LEU A 263 2.93 -7.22 4.08
N SER A 264 1.73 -7.74 3.77
CA SER A 264 0.44 -7.05 4.00
C SER A 264 0.11 -6.76 5.47
N TYR A 265 0.91 -7.27 6.42
CA TYR A 265 0.82 -6.85 7.82
C TYR A 265 1.23 -5.38 8.04
N LEU A 266 2.18 -4.89 7.24
CA LEU A 266 2.86 -3.60 7.37
C LEU A 266 2.19 -2.52 6.52
#